data_AF-A0A8T3VN59-F1
#
_entry.id   AF-A0A8T3VN59-F1
#
_cell.length_a   1.000
_cell.length_b   1.000
_cell.length_c   1.000
_cell.angle_alpha   90.00
_cell.angle_beta   90.00
_cell.angle_gamma   90.00
#
_symmetry.space_group_name_H-M   'P 1'
#
loop_
_entity.id
_entity.type
_entity.pdbx_description
1 polymer ?
#
loop_
_entity_poly.entity_id
_entity_poly.type
_entity_poly.pdbx_seq_one_letter_code
_entity_poly.pdbx_strand_id
1 'polypeptide(L)' 'MNKELKVKKRNWKCPKCGKILDRDTNAAINILNRWFNGDGLIKYLN' A
#
# COMPACT_ATOMS: atom_id res chain seq x y z
N MET A 1 1.61 -1.42 -8.28
CA MET A 1 2.82 -1.40 -7.43
C MET A 1 3.85 -0.53 -8.13
N ASN A 2 4.38 0.50 -7.46
CA ASN A 2 5.25 1.49 -8.12
C ASN A 2 6.67 0.91 -8.26
N LYS A 3 7.10 0.57 -9.49
CA LYS A 3 8.34 -0.18 -9.75
C LYS A 3 9.62 0.66 -9.57
N GLU A 4 9.50 1.98 -9.46
CA GLU A 4 10.64 2.90 -9.32
C GLU A 4 10.98 3.26 -7.87
N LEU A 5 10.17 2.81 -6.90
CA LEU A 5 10.46 3.01 -5.49
C LEU A 5 11.57 2.04 -5.05
N LYS A 6 12.80 2.52 -5.03
CA LYS A 6 13.93 1.81 -4.43
C LYS A 6 13.61 1.46 -2.97
N VAL A 7 13.91 0.22 -2.55
CA VAL A 7 13.66 -0.31 -1.19
C VAL A 7 14.27 0.57 -0.08
N LYS A 8 15.33 1.34 -0.37
CA LYS A 8 15.93 2.26 0.61
C LYS A 8 15.14 3.55 0.85
N LYS A 9 14.19 3.92 -0.03
CA LYS A 9 13.35 5.10 0.15
C LYS A 9 12.17 4.76 1.06
N ARG A 10 12.29 5.13 2.33
CA ARG A 10 11.24 4.95 3.34
C ARG A 10 10.10 5.94 3.21
N ASN A 11 10.41 7.18 2.84
CA ASN A 11 9.45 8.26 2.73
C ASN A 11 9.17 8.57 1.27
N TRP A 12 7.89 8.69 0.93
CA TRP A 12 7.42 9.06 -0.39
C TRP A 12 6.33 10.12 -0.30
N LYS A 13 6.47 11.19 -1.10
CA LYS A 13 5.42 12.20 -1.25
C LYS A 13 4.36 11.64 -2.20
N CYS A 14 3.16 11.44 -1.69
CA CYS A 14 2.03 11.03 -2.51
C CYS A 14 1.72 12.14 -3.53
N PRO A 15 1.70 11.87 -4.84
CA PRO A 15 1.43 12.88 -5.86
C PRO A 15 -0.03 13.33 -5.86
N LYS A 16 -0.95 12.54 -5.28
CA LYS A 16 -2.39 12.87 -5.22
C LYS A 16 -2.72 13.85 -4.10
N CYS A 17 -2.17 13.63 -2.91
CA CYS A 17 -2.52 14.42 -1.71
C CYS A 17 -1.36 15.25 -1.15
N GLY A 18 -0.16 15.14 -1.73
CA GLY A 18 1.03 15.90 -1.31
C GLY A 18 1.63 15.47 0.03
N LYS A 19 1.02 14.54 0.77
CA LYS A 19 1.51 14.06 2.07
C LYS A 19 2.78 13.22 1.90
N ILE A 20 3.71 13.37 2.84
CA ILE A 20 4.86 12.48 2.98
C ILE A 20 4.39 11.25 3.77
N LEU A 21 4.51 10.08 3.18
CA LEU A 21 4.09 8.81 3.77
C LEU A 21 5.31 7.92 4.02
N ASP A 22 5.33 7.27 5.18
CA ASP A 22 6.23 6.15 5.43
C ASP A 22 5.68 4.88 4.75
N ARG A 23 6.55 4.18 4.02
CA ARG A 23 6.23 3.00 3.24
C ARG A 23 5.66 1.88 4.11
N ASP A 24 6.25 1.63 5.27
CA ASP A 24 5.94 0.46 6.09
C ASP A 24 4.57 0.66 6.76
N THR A 25 4.30 1.88 7.25
CA THR A 25 2.96 2.28 7.71
C THR A 25 1.92 2.18 6.60
N ASN A 26 2.21 2.68 5.41
CA ASN A 26 1.28 2.62 4.28
C ASN A 26 1.03 1.19 3.81
N ALA A 27 2.03 0.31 3.87
CA ALA A 27 1.89 -1.11 3.56
C ALA A 27 0.99 -1.81 4.58
N ALA A 28 1.16 -1.56 5.88
CA ALA A 28 0.32 -2.12 6.93
C ALA A 28 -1.17 -1.74 6.75
N ILE A 29 -1.45 -0.46 6.47
CA ILE A 29 -2.81 0.02 6.20
C ILE A 29 -3.40 -0.67 4.96
N ASN A 30 -2.62 -0.82 3.89
CA ASN A 30 -3.11 -1.50 2.68
C ASN A 30 -3.42 -2.99 2.93
N ILE A 31 -2.61 -3.69 3.73
CA ILE A 31 -2.87 -5.08 4.10
C ILE A 31 -4.16 -5.19 4.91
N LEU A 32 -4.32 -4.33 5.92
CA LEU A 32 -5.52 -4.27 6.75
C LEU A 32 -6.79 -4.02 5.92
N ASN A 33 -6.75 -3.02 5.04
CA ASN A 33 -7.90 -2.65 4.22
C ASN A 33 -8.26 -3.77 3.22
N ARG A 34 -7.27 -4.46 2.63
CA ARG A 34 -7.54 -5.60 1.73
C ARG A 34 -8.17 -6.78 2.45
N TRP A 35 -7.81 -7.01 3.70
CA TRP A 35 -8.46 -8.01 4.53
C TRP A 35 -9.92 -7.63 4.80
N PHE A 36 -10.17 -6.42 5.29
CA PHE A 36 -11.52 -5.96 5.61
C PHE A 36 -12.45 -5.83 4.39
N ASN A 37 -11.93 -5.40 3.24
CA ASN A 37 -12.74 -5.23 2.03
C ASN A 37 -13.02 -6.54 1.29
N GLY A 38 -12.57 -7.70 1.81
CA GLY A 38 -12.79 -9.00 1.19
C GLY A 38 -11.89 -9.32 -0.02
N ASP A 39 -11.06 -8.38 -0.48
CA ASP A 39 -10.11 -8.56 -1.59
C ASP A 39 -9.16 -9.76 -1.37
N GLY A 40 -8.85 -10.09 -0.12
CA GLY A 40 -7.98 -11.20 0.26
C GLY A 40 -8.56 -12.60 -0.03
N LEU A 41 -9.89 -12.73 -0.10
CA LEU A 41 -10.58 -14.03 -0.26
C LEU A 41 -11.27 -14.18 -1.62
N ILE A 42 -11.69 -13.07 -2.26
CA ILE A 42 -12.40 -13.12 -3.55
C ILE A 42 -11.56 -13.77 -4.66
N LYS A 43 -10.24 -13.64 -4.64
CA LYS A 43 -9.35 -14.27 -5.64
C LYS A 43 -9.35 -15.81 -5.58
N TYR A 44 -9.76 -16.41 -4.46
CA TYR A 44 -9.74 -17.85 -4.24
C TYR A 44 -11.15 -18.48 -4.21
N LEU A 45 -12.18 -17.70 -4.55
CA LEU A 45 -13.58 -18.11 -4.54
C LEU A 45 -14.20 -18.26 -5.95
N ASN A 46 -13.40 -18.18 -7.02
CA ASN A 46 -13.81 -18.46 -8.40
C ASN A 46 -12.85 -19.46 -9.07
#